data_AF-A0A3D2U788-F1
#
_entry.id   AF-A0A3D2U788-F1
#
_cell.length_a   1.000
_cell.length_b   1.000
_cell.length_c   1.000
_cell.angle_alpha   90.00
_cell.angle_beta   90.00
_cell.angle_gamma   90.00
#
_symmetry.space_group_name_H-M   'P 1'
#
loop_
_entity.id
_entity.type
_entity.pdbx_description
1 polymer ?
#
loop_
_entity_poly.entity_id
_entity_poly.type
_entity_poly.pdbx_seq_one_letter_code
_entity_poly.pdbx_strand_id
1 'polypeptide(L)' 'RDHNHYGFTMWLAGGGVKGGQAHGATDDFGFQAVTDKVHVHDL' A
#
# COMPACT_ATOMS: atom_id res chain seq x y z
N ARG A 1 10.71 -18.50 7.03
CA ARG A 1 9.90 -17.53 6.26
C ARG A 1 9.42 -16.51 7.27
N ASP A 2 10.08 -15.36 7.31
CA ASP A 2 9.66 -14.28 8.20
C ASP A 2 8.44 -13.56 7.67
N HIS A 3 7.76 -12.86 8.56
CA HIS A 3 6.66 -11.98 8.22
C HIS A 3 7.24 -10.68 7.61
N ASN A 4 7.05 -10.49 6.30
CA ASN A 4 7.41 -9.23 5.67
C ASN A 4 6.38 -8.15 6.01
N HIS A 5 6.69 -7.33 7.01
CA HIS A 5 5.91 -6.16 7.39
C HIS A 5 6.31 -4.86 6.67
N TYR A 6 7.24 -4.91 5.72
CA TYR A 6 7.81 -3.72 5.09
C TYR A 6 6.92 -3.11 4.01
N GLY A 7 6.03 -3.88 3.39
CA GLY A 7 5.08 -3.39 2.39
C GLY A 7 4.11 -4.46 1.89
N PHE A 8 2.91 -4.05 1.51
CA PHE A 8 1.90 -4.86 0.84
C PHE A 8 1.00 -3.97 -0.03
N THR A 9 0.28 -4.56 -0.97
CA THR A 9 -0.70 -3.86 -1.83
C THR A 9 -2.12 -4.25 -1.42
N MET A 10 -3.02 -3.27 -1.34
CA MET A 10 -4.46 -3.47 -1.10
C MET A 10 -5.30 -2.83 -2.21
N TRP A 11 -6.44 -3.43 -2.49
CA TRP A 11 -7.47 -2.87 -3.36
C TRP A 11 -8.53 -2.16 -2.52
N LEU A 12 -8.90 -0.95 -2.93
CA LEU A 12 -9.93 -0.14 -2.28
C LEU A 12 -11.13 0.06 -3.21
N ALA A 13 -12.33 0.03 -2.65
CA ALA A 13 -13.60 0.29 -3.34
C ALA A 13 -14.64 0.85 -2.36
N GLY A 14 -15.68 1.52 -2.87
CA GLY A 14 -16.69 2.18 -2.03
C GLY A 14 -16.18 3.48 -1.39
N GLY A 15 -16.87 4.00 -0.38
CA GLY A 15 -16.40 5.14 0.43
C GLY A 15 -16.06 6.45 -0.30
N GLY A 16 -16.43 6.59 -1.57
CA GLY A 16 -15.99 7.71 -2.41
C GLY A 16 -14.57 7.58 -3.00
N VAL A 17 -13.97 6.40 -2.93
CA VAL A 17 -12.67 6.09 -3.57
C VAL A 17 -12.76 6.36 -5.07
N LYS A 18 -11.82 7.13 -5.60
CA LYS A 18 -11.75 7.45 -7.03
C LYS A 18 -11.14 6.28 -7.80
N GLY A 19 -11.85 5.80 -8.83
CA GLY A 19 -11.36 4.74 -9.70
C GLY A 19 -10.10 5.16 -10.47
N GLY A 20 -9.19 4.21 -10.70
CA GLY A 20 -7.93 4.45 -11.42
C GLY A 20 -6.87 5.22 -10.64
N GLN A 21 -7.09 5.48 -9.35
CA GLN A 21 -6.11 6.13 -8.49
C GLN A 21 -5.17 5.09 -7.84
N ALA A 22 -3.88 5.42 -7.78
CA ALA A 22 -2.88 4.74 -6.96
C ALA A 22 -2.40 5.68 -5.84
N HIS A 23 -2.13 5.12 -4.65
CA HIS A 23 -1.58 5.85 -3.52
C HIS A 23 -0.38 5.08 -2.96
N GLY A 24 0.74 5.77 -2.81
CA GLY A 24 2.02 5.17 -2.43
C GLY A 24 2.69 4.36 -3.54
N ALA A 25 3.87 3.84 -3.19
CA ALA A 25 4.68 2.99 -4.06
C ALA A 25 5.65 2.15 -3.22
N THR A 26 6.10 1.03 -3.76
CA THR A 26 7.20 0.22 -3.22
C THR A 26 8.51 0.56 -3.89
N ASP A 27 9.62 0.09 -3.32
CA ASP A 27 10.92 0.08 -3.99
C ASP A 27 10.87 -0.69 -5.33
N ASP A 28 11.95 -0.59 -6.11
CA ASP A 28 12.08 -1.21 -7.43
C ASP A 28 11.96 -2.74 -7.40
N PHE A 29 12.13 -3.37 -6.23
CA PHE A 29 12.01 -4.81 -6.02
C PHE A 29 10.62 -5.22 -5.52
N GLY A 30 9.74 -4.27 -5.20
CA GLY A 30 8.42 -4.54 -4.63
C GLY A 30 8.45 -4.96 -3.15
N PHE A 31 9.55 -4.69 -2.42
CA PHE A 31 9.77 -5.27 -1.10
C PHE A 31 9.28 -4.38 0.06
N GLN A 32 9.59 -3.08 0.02
CA GLN A 32 9.25 -2.12 1.06
C GLN A 32 8.45 -0.94 0.49
N ALA A 33 7.45 -0.44 1.22
CA ALA A 33 6.78 0.81 0.90
C ALA A 33 7.74 2.01 1.05
N VAL A 34 7.85 2.86 0.03
CA VAL A 34 8.78 4.00 0.02
C VAL A 34 8.09 5.36 -0.12
N THR A 35 6.89 5.41 -0.69
CA THR A 35 6.11 6.65 -0.93
C THR A 35 4.78 6.60 -0.19
N ASP A 36 4.36 7.72 0.39
CA ASP A 36 3.06 7.91 1.08
C ASP A 36 2.65 6.73 1.97
N LYS A 37 3.51 6.36 2.91
CA LYS A 37 3.32 5.18 3.75
C LYS A 37 2.14 5.36 4.69
N VAL A 38 1.30 4.34 4.80
CA VAL A 38 0.15 4.28 5.71
C VAL A 38 0.25 3.01 6.55
N HIS A 39 -0.07 3.10 7.84
CA HIS A 39 -0.17 1.91 8.69
C HIS A 39 -1.49 1.18 8.43
N VAL A 40 -1.49 -0.16 8.48
CA VAL A 40 -2.70 -0.96 8.16
C VAL A 40 -3.91 -0.66 9.06
N HIS A 41 -3.70 -0.09 10.24
CA HIS A 41 -4.77 0.32 11.15
C HIS A 41 -5.37 1.69 10.83
N ASP A 42 -4.72 2.46 9.96
CA ASP A 42 -5.15 3.80 9.54
C ASP A 42 -5.80 3.77 8.13
N LEU A 43 -6.09 2.57 7.63
CA LEU A 43 -6.59 2.29 6.29
C LEU A 43 -8.11 2.05 6.29
#